data_AF-A0A9Y3R9E7-F1
#
_entry.id   AF-A0A9Y3R9E7-F1
#
_cell.length_a   1.000
_cell.length_b   1.000
_cell.length_c   1.000
_cell.angle_alpha   90.00
_cell.angle_beta   90.00
_cell.angle_gamma   90.00
#
_symmetry.space_group_name_H-M   'P 1'
#
loop_
_entity.id
_entity.type
_entity.pdbx_description
1 polymer ?
#
loop_
_entity_poly.entity_id
_entity_poly.type
_entity_poly.pdbx_seq_one_letter_code
_entity_poly.pdbx_strand_id
1 'polypeptide(L)' 'MEQMGRSILEKNKVCSLDDVRLGFHLPPFSSVPHLHLHALAPASKMNLKSQLRYGQQSYWFITVDKVLSQLKTHGKVK' A
#
# COMPACT_ATOMS: atom_id res chain seq x y z
N MET A 1 -8.02 -4.20 -7.72
CA MET A 1 -7.46 -2.86 -7.39
C MET A 1 -5.97 -2.77 -7.70
N GLU A 2 -5.15 -3.75 -7.31
CA GLU A 2 -3.69 -3.71 -7.51
C GLU A 2 -3.26 -3.48 -8.97
N GLN A 3 -3.76 -4.29 -9.92
CA GLN A 3 -3.45 -4.16 -11.34
C GLN A 3 -3.79 -2.76 -11.89
N MET A 4 -4.94 -2.20 -11.48
CA MET A 4 -5.33 -0.84 -11.84
C MET A 4 -4.34 0.19 -11.27
N GLY A 5 -3.93 0.04 -10.01
CA GLY A 5 -2.93 0.90 -9.38
C GLY A 5 -1.59 0.88 -10.14
N ARG A 6 -1.10 -0.32 -10.50
CA ARG A 6 0.12 -0.48 -11.31
C ARG A 6 0.00 0.17 -12.68
N SER A 7 -1.11 -0.06 -13.40
CA SER A 7 -1.33 0.54 -14.72
C SER A 7 -1.35 2.08 -14.67
N ILE A 8 -1.93 2.67 -13.62
CA ILE A 8 -1.92 4.13 -13.45
C ILE A 8 -0.49 4.65 -13.19
N LEU A 9 0.31 3.95 -12.38
CA LEU A 9 1.71 4.32 -12.13
C LEU A 9 2.56 4.26 -13.42
N GLU A 10 2.41 3.19 -14.20
CA GLU A 10 3.06 3.02 -15.51
C GLU A 10 2.69 4.15 -16.47
N LYS A 11 1.38 4.48 -16.58
CA LYS A 11 0.88 5.61 -17.40
C LYS A 11 1.50 6.95 -16.99
N ASN A 12 1.85 7.10 -15.72
CA ASN A 12 2.50 8.29 -15.16
C ASN A 12 4.04 8.22 -15.20
N LYS A 13 4.62 7.28 -15.97
CA LYS A 13 6.08 7.10 -16.16
C LYS A 13 6.83 6.77 -14.87
N VAL A 14 6.17 6.12 -13.91
CA VAL A 14 6.82 5.51 -12.75
C VAL A 14 7.34 4.14 -13.19
N CYS A 15 8.60 4.08 -13.62
CA CYS A 15 9.16 2.88 -14.25
C CYS A 15 9.78 1.87 -13.26
N SER A 16 10.19 2.31 -12.06
CA SER A 16 10.80 1.43 -11.07
C SER A 16 9.73 0.76 -10.22
N LEU A 17 9.36 -0.48 -10.57
CA LEU A 17 8.40 -1.28 -9.79
C LEU A 17 8.91 -1.57 -8.37
N ASP A 18 10.23 -1.58 -8.17
CA ASP A 18 10.87 -1.79 -6.87
C ASP A 18 10.68 -0.58 -5.93
N ASP A 19 10.34 0.58 -6.48
CA ASP A 19 10.10 1.82 -5.72
C ASP A 19 8.60 2.17 -5.60
N VAL A 20 7.74 1.19 -5.90
CA VAL A 20 6.29 1.28 -5.74
C VAL A 20 5.87 0.58 -4.45
N ARG A 21 5.00 1.23 -3.69
CA ARG A 21 4.34 0.62 -2.53
C ARG A 21 2.83 0.62 -2.71
N LEU A 22 2.26 -0.58 -2.72
CA LEU A 22 0.82 -0.82 -2.75
C LEU A 22 0.35 -1.40 -1.42
N GLY A 23 -0.70 -0.84 -0.83
CA GLY A 23 -1.22 -1.34 0.44
C GLY A 23 -2.37 -0.55 1.02
N PHE A 24 -2.74 -0.89 2.25
CA PHE A 24 -3.94 -0.40 2.95
C PHE A 24 -3.56 0.11 4.34
N HIS A 25 -4.41 0.96 4.93
CA HIS A 25 -4.28 1.36 6.33
C HIS A 25 -4.93 0.38 7.30
N LEU A 26 -4.28 0.15 8.45
CA LEU A 26 -4.79 -0.69 9.54
C LEU A 26 -4.50 -0.03 10.91
N PRO A 27 -5.50 0.39 11.71
CA PRO A 27 -6.92 0.48 11.34
C PRO A 27 -7.13 1.47 10.17
N PRO A 28 -8.23 1.35 9.42
CA PRO A 28 -8.49 2.24 8.30
C PRO A 28 -8.62 3.69 8.79
N PHE A 29 -7.76 4.57 8.29
CA PHE A 29 -7.91 6.01 8.46
C PHE A 29 -8.85 6.54 7.39
N SER A 30 -10.15 6.32 7.58
CA SER A 30 -11.13 6.62 6.53
C SER A 30 -12.29 7.46 7.06
N SER A 31 -12.55 8.59 6.40
CA SER A 31 -13.80 9.36 6.60
C SER A 31 -15.03 8.61 6.07
N VAL A 32 -14.83 7.60 5.22
CA VAL A 32 -15.88 6.73 4.63
C VAL A 32 -15.43 5.28 4.75
N PRO A 33 -16.27 4.34 5.26
CA PRO A 33 -15.85 2.98 5.60
C PRO A 33 -15.79 2.06 4.36
N HIS A 34 -14.86 2.33 3.44
CA HIS A 34 -14.56 1.46 2.30
C HIS A 34 -13.08 1.09 2.23
N LEU A 35 -12.80 -0.03 1.56
CA LEU A 35 -11.42 -0.49 1.34
C LEU A 35 -10.71 0.45 0.36
N HIS A 36 -9.66 1.13 0.81
CA HIS A 36 -8.90 2.09 0.02
C HIS A 36 -7.48 1.58 -0.23
N LEU A 37 -7.16 1.27 -1.49
CA LEU A 37 -5.80 0.91 -1.88
C LEU A 37 -4.97 2.17 -2.12
N HIS A 38 -3.86 2.31 -1.40
CA HIS A 38 -2.82 3.30 -1.70
C HIS A 38 -1.88 2.75 -2.77
N ALA A 39 -1.62 3.56 -3.80
CA ALA A 39 -0.57 3.31 -4.80
C ALA A 39 0.46 4.44 -4.74
N LEU A 40 1.61 4.18 -4.12
CA LEU A 40 2.58 5.20 -3.72
C LEU A 40 3.91 4.99 -4.44
N ALA A 41 4.45 6.06 -5.02
CA ALA A 41 5.79 6.09 -5.60
C ALA A 41 6.32 7.54 -5.68
N PRO A 42 7.64 7.75 -5.65
CA PRO A 42 8.69 6.79 -5.25
C PRO A 42 8.70 6.60 -3.72
N ALA A 43 8.64 5.35 -3.26
CA ALA A 43 8.67 5.01 -1.83
C ALA A 43 10.00 5.42 -1.15
N SER A 44 11.10 5.39 -1.89
CA SER A 44 12.45 5.76 -1.49
C SER A 44 12.59 7.24 -1.13
N LYS A 45 11.75 8.12 -1.71
CA LYS A 45 11.77 9.56 -1.47
C LYS A 45 10.73 10.03 -0.46
N MET A 46 10.01 9.11 0.18
CA MET A 46 9.06 9.47 1.24
C MET A 46 9.81 10.08 2.42
N ASN A 47 9.36 11.27 2.84
CA ASN A 47 9.84 11.91 4.06
C ASN A 47 9.47 11.10 5.32
N LEU A 48 10.08 11.44 6.46
CA LEU A 48 9.87 10.72 7.74
C LEU A 48 8.39 10.58 8.12
N LYS A 49 7.59 11.63 7.95
CA LYS A 49 6.15 11.60 8.25
C LYS A 49 5.40 10.60 7.37
N SER A 50 5.77 10.48 6.10
CA SER A 50 5.19 9.53 5.15
C SER A 50 5.66 8.11 5.43
N GLN A 51 6.93 7.92 5.81
CA GLN A 51 7.44 6.62 6.26
C GLN A 51 6.75 6.14 7.55
N LEU A 52 6.38 7.03 8.48
CA LEU A 52 5.62 6.61 9.66
C LEU A 52 4.22 6.08 9.30
N ARG A 53 3.58 6.62 8.26
CA ARG A 53 2.22 6.23 7.85
C ARG A 53 2.16 5.12 6.82
N TYR A 54 3.15 5.01 5.94
CA TYR A 54 3.15 4.12 4.78
C TYR A 54 4.46 3.32 4.65
N GLY A 55 5.38 3.48 5.60
CA GLY A 55 6.68 2.85 5.62
C GLY A 55 6.62 1.34 5.84
N GLN A 56 7.75 0.67 5.60
CA GLN A 56 7.87 -0.78 5.82
C GLN A 56 7.68 -1.15 7.30
N GLN A 57 8.10 -0.24 8.19
CA GLN A 57 7.98 -0.38 9.64
C GLN A 57 6.73 0.31 10.21
N SER A 58 5.82 0.78 9.35
CA SER A 58 4.60 1.43 9.81
C SER A 58 3.66 0.40 10.44
N TYR A 59 3.25 0.65 11.67
CA TYR A 59 2.18 -0.11 12.33
C TYR A 59 0.80 0.16 11.74
N TRP A 60 0.68 1.22 10.93
CA TRP A 60 -0.59 1.66 10.36
C TRP A 60 -0.77 1.28 8.89
N PHE A 61 0.15 0.51 8.32
CA PHE A 61 0.13 0.17 6.91
C PHE A 61 0.43 -1.31 6.70
N ILE A 62 -0.31 -1.93 5.78
CA ILE A 62 -0.11 -3.32 5.39
C ILE A 62 -0.03 -3.40 3.86
N THR A 63 1.01 -4.07 3.35
CA THR A 63 1.20 -4.24 1.90
C THR A 63 0.19 -5.22 1.32
N VAL A 64 -0.11 -5.09 0.02
CA VAL A 64 -0.99 -6.02 -0.71
C VAL A 64 -0.51 -7.47 -0.55
N ASP A 65 0.79 -7.73 -0.68
CA ASP A 65 1.36 -9.07 -0.57
C ASP A 65 1.11 -9.68 0.82
N LYS A 66 1.27 -8.89 1.88
CA LYS A 66 1.04 -9.34 3.25
C LYS A 66 -0.46 -9.58 3.52
N VAL A 67 -1.33 -8.73 2.98
CA VAL A 67 -2.80 -8.94 3.01
C VAL A 67 -3.15 -10.26 2.34
N LEU A 68 -2.68 -10.49 1.11
CA LEU A 68 -2.96 -11.72 0.36
C LEU A 68 -2.42 -12.96 1.08
N SER A 69 -1.21 -12.88 1.64
CA SER A 69 -0.63 -13.94 2.45
C SER A 69 -1.49 -14.28 3.68
N GLN A 70 -1.91 -13.27 4.45
CA GLN A 70 -2.76 -13.49 5.62
C GLN A 70 -4.14 -14.04 5.25
N LEU A 71 -4.75 -13.55 4.18
CA LEU A 71 -6.03 -14.06 3.69
C LEU A 71 -5.94 -15.53 3.28
N LYS A 72 -4.88 -15.91 2.54
CA LYS A 72 -4.65 -17.30 2.13
C LYS A 72 -4.41 -18.22 3.32
N THR A 73 -3.64 -17.77 4.30
CA THR A 73 -3.22 -18.61 5.44
C THR A 73 -4.26 -18.67 6.56
N HIS A 74 -4.96 -17.57 6.83
CA HIS A 74 -5.82 -17.43 8.02
C HIS A 74 -7.28 -17.10 7.71
N GLY A 75 -7.64 -16.84 6.44
CA GLY A 75 -8.97 -16.41 6.04
C GLY A 75 -9.35 -14.99 6.47
N LYS A 76 -8.42 -14.24 7.08
CA LYS A 76 -8.62 -12.85 7.54
C LYS A 76 -7.30 -12.08 7.65
N VAL A 77 -7.39 -10.76 7.59
CA VAL A 77 -6.27 -9.82 7.82
C VAL A 77 -6.21 -9.44 9.30
N LYS A 78 -5.01 -9.40 9.87
CA LYS A 78 -4.72 -8.98 11.25
C LYS A 78 -3.49 -8.09 11.33
#